data_AF-A0A7Y0III4-F1
#
_entry.id   AF-A0A7Y0III4-F1
#
_cell.length_a   1.000
_cell.length_b   1.000
_cell.length_c   1.000
_cell.angle_alpha   90.00
_cell.angle_beta   90.00
_cell.angle_gamma   90.00
#
_symmetry.space_group_name_H-M   'P 1'
#
loop_
_entity.id
_entity.type
_entity.pdbx_description
1 polymer ?
#
loop_
_entity_poly.entity_id
_entity_poly.type
_entity_poly.pdbx_seq_one_letter_code
_entity_poly.pdbx_strand_id
1 'polypeptide(L)' 'MLNTTIAAMLGTPEIIIIAVVVLLLFGGKKIPELMRGLGKGVKEFKDGKDGVDGDQVDPSNRDKTV' A
#
# COMPACT_ATOMS: atom_id res chain seq x y z
N MET A 1 -2.21 -28.76 16.63
CA MET A 1 -2.10 -29.24 15.25
C MET A 1 -3.43 -29.21 14.49
N LEU A 2 -4.57 -29.57 15.10
CA LEU A 2 -5.88 -29.63 14.39
C LEU A 2 -6.62 -28.27 14.26
N ASN A 3 -6.44 -27.34 15.21
CA ASN A 3 -7.10 -26.02 15.15
C ASN A 3 -6.55 -25.09 14.06
N THR A 4 -5.26 -25.20 13.73
CA THR A 4 -4.66 -24.41 12.64
C THR A 4 -5.26 -24.81 11.30
N THR A 5 -5.55 -26.09 11.09
CA THR A 5 -6.17 -26.60 9.86
C THR A 5 -7.61 -26.11 9.71
N ILE A 6 -8.40 -26.06 10.79
CA ILE A 6 -9.80 -25.60 10.71
C ILE A 6 -9.89 -24.06 10.59
N ALA A 7 -9.06 -23.31 11.34
CA ALA A 7 -9.00 -21.85 11.19
C ALA A 7 -8.45 -21.43 9.80
N ALA A 8 -7.48 -22.17 9.27
CA ALA A 8 -6.98 -21.97 7.92
C ALA A 8 -7.93 -22.50 6.83
N MET A 9 -9.03 -23.18 7.15
CA MET A 9 -10.03 -23.63 6.17
C MET A 9 -11.27 -22.72 6.11
N LEU A 10 -11.49 -21.85 7.10
CA LEU A 10 -12.72 -21.04 7.24
C LEU A 10 -12.56 -19.55 6.89
N GLY A 11 -11.47 -19.14 6.25
CA GLY A 11 -11.36 -17.75 5.77
C GLY A 11 -10.15 -17.46 4.87
N THR A 12 -9.00 -18.07 5.16
CA THR A 12 -7.82 -17.94 4.30
C THR A 12 -8.04 -18.48 2.87
N PRO A 13 -8.68 -19.66 2.66
CA PRO A 13 -8.84 -20.22 1.32
C PRO A 13 -9.87 -19.45 0.50
N GLU A 14 -10.97 -18.96 1.10
CA GLU A 14 -11.90 -18.08 0.38
C GLU A 14 -11.20 -16.82 -0.13
N ILE A 15 -10.37 -16.18 0.71
CA ILE A 15 -9.61 -14.99 0.31
C ILE A 15 -8.62 -15.32 -0.82
N ILE A 16 -7.94 -16.47 -0.74
CA ILE A 16 -7.02 -16.92 -1.81
C ILE A 16 -7.78 -17.17 -3.11
N ILE A 17 -8.93 -17.82 -3.07
CA ILE A 17 -9.76 -18.09 -4.25
C ILE A 17 -10.22 -16.77 -4.89
N ILE A 18 -10.71 -15.83 -4.09
CA ILE A 18 -11.11 -14.50 -4.58
C ILE A 18 -9.91 -13.77 -5.20
N ALA A 19 -8.75 -13.80 -4.53
CA ALA A 19 -7.53 -13.19 -5.05
C ALA A 19 -7.10 -13.80 -6.39
N VAL A 20 -7.19 -15.12 -6.55
CA VAL A 20 -6.90 -15.82 -7.81
C VAL A 20 -7.89 -15.43 -8.90
N VAL A 21 -9.19 -15.38 -8.61
CA VAL A 21 -10.21 -14.95 -9.59
C VAL A 21 -9.96 -13.51 -10.05
N VAL A 22 -9.71 -12.60 -9.11
CA VAL A 22 -9.38 -11.21 -9.40
C VAL A 22 -8.07 -11.13 -10.22
N LEU A 23 -7.07 -11.94 -9.89
CA LEU A 23 -5.81 -12.01 -10.61
C LEU A 23 -5.98 -12.52 -12.05
N LEU A 24 -6.91 -13.45 -12.29
CA LEU A 24 -7.23 -13.94 -13.63
C LEU A 24 -8.00 -12.90 -14.46
N LEU A 25 -8.94 -12.18 -13.84
CA LEU A 25 -9.75 -11.15 -14.52
C LEU A 25 -8.93 -9.89 -14.86
N PHE A 26 -8.16 -9.39 -13.91
CA PHE A 26 -7.38 -8.16 -14.07
C PHE A 26 -5.94 -8.42 -14.54
N GLY A 27 -5.41 -9.63 -14.34
CA GLY A 27 -4.01 -9.95 -14.59
C GLY A 27 -3.07 -9.45 -13.47
N GLY A 28 -1.97 -10.17 -13.24
CA GLY A 28 -1.00 -9.82 -12.18
C GLY A 28 -0.26 -8.50 -12.33
N LYS A 29 -0.35 -7.85 -13.50
CA LYS A 29 0.30 -6.56 -13.75
C LYS A 29 -0.61 -5.37 -13.44
N LYS A 30 -1.94 -5.50 -13.55
CA LYS A 30 -2.86 -4.36 -13.38
C LYS A 30 -3.01 -3.93 -11.92
N ILE A 31 -3.02 -4.87 -10.96
CA ILE A 31 -3.13 -4.50 -9.53
C ILE A 31 -1.93 -3.66 -9.06
N PRO A 32 -0.66 -4.07 -9.31
CA PRO A 32 0.49 -3.24 -8.98
C PRO A 32 0.52 -1.90 -9.71
N GLU A 33 0.07 -1.86 -10.96
CA GLU A 33 0.00 -0.64 -11.77
C GLU A 33 -1.02 0.36 -11.20
N LEU A 34 -2.21 -0.12 -10.83
CA LEU A 34 -3.24 0.68 -10.15
C LEU A 34 -2.75 1.16 -8.78
N MET A 35 -2.11 0.29 -7.98
CA MET A 35 -1.55 0.68 -6.68
C MET A 35 -0.45 1.73 -6.81
N ARG A 36 0.42 1.64 -7.83
CA ARG A 36 1.46 2.65 -8.09
C ARG A 36 0.84 3.99 -8.53
N GLY A 37 -0.19 3.96 -9.37
CA GLY A 37 -0.94 5.15 -9.76
C GLY A 37 -1.62 5.82 -8.56
N LEU A 38 -2.35 5.03 -7.77
CA LEU A 38 -3.03 5.49 -6.57
C LEU A 38 -2.05 6.03 -5.53
N GLY A 39 -0.93 5.34 -5.30
CA GLY A 39 0.10 5.75 -4.35
C GLY A 39 0.78 7.08 -4.73
N LYS A 40 1.02 7.32 -6.02
CA LYS A 40 1.48 8.62 -6.51
C LYS A 40 0.45 9.71 -6.28
N GLY A 41 -0.82 9.44 -6.62
CA GLY A 41 -1.91 10.40 -6.40
C GLY A 41 -2.11 10.74 -4.92
N VAL A 42 -2.05 9.74 -4.02
CA VAL A 42 -2.12 9.97 -2.57
C VAL A 42 -0.91 10.75 -2.08
N LYS A 43 0.29 10.49 -2.60
CA LYS A 43 1.50 11.25 -2.26
C LYS A 43 1.38 12.71 -2.70
N GLU A 44 1.00 12.97 -3.95
CA GLU A 44 0.81 14.32 -4.46
C GLU A 44 -0.33 15.06 -3.75
N PHE A 45 -1.41 14.35 -3.40
CA PHE A 45 -2.49 14.90 -2.59
C PHE A 45 -2.02 15.29 -1.18
N LYS A 46 -1.20 14.43 -0.56
CA LYS A 46 -0.61 14.71 0.74
C LYS A 46 0.39 15.86 0.68
N ASP A 47 1.29 15.87 -0.29
CA ASP A 47 2.29 16.92 -0.50
C ASP A 47 1.61 18.27 -0.81
N GLY A 48 0.52 18.27 -1.58
CA GLY A 48 -0.29 19.45 -1.85
C GLY A 48 -1.08 19.93 -0.64
N LYS A 49 -1.60 19.03 0.20
CA LYS A 49 -2.27 19.37 1.46
C LYS A 49 -1.26 19.89 2.50
N ASP A 50 -0.12 19.23 2.64
CA ASP A 50 0.92 19.58 3.61
C ASP A 50 1.70 20.83 3.15
N GLY A 51 1.83 21.10 1.85
CA GLY A 51 2.40 22.34 1.32
C GLY A 51 1.53 23.58 1.53
N VAL A 52 0.27 23.42 1.93
CA VAL A 52 -0.63 24.51 2.36
C VAL A 52 -0.54 24.77 3.87
N ASP A 53 -0.11 23.77 4.66
CA ASP A 53 -0.10 23.82 6.13
C ASP A 53 1.29 23.69 6.80
N GLY A 54 2.36 23.39 6.06
CA GLY A 54 3.59 22.87 6.65
C GLY A 54 4.85 23.27 5.91
N ASP A 55 5.47 24.34 6.42
CA ASP A 55 6.90 24.57 6.39
C ASP A 55 7.63 23.27 6.79
N GLN A 56 8.05 22.46 5.81
CA GLN A 56 8.89 21.28 6.06
C GLN A 56 10.30 21.77 6.35
N VAL A 57 10.49 22.24 7.59
CA VAL A 57 11.80 22.31 8.23
C VAL A 57 12.27 20.86 8.40
N ASP A 58 13.03 20.36 7.43
CA ASP A 58 13.88 19.19 7.60
C ASP A 58 14.94 19.53 8.67
N PRO A 59 14.86 18.98 9.90
CA PRO A 59 15.82 19.26 10.95
C PRO A 59 17.14 18.50 10.76
N SER A 60 17.28 17.66 9.72
CA SER A 60 18.44 16.78 9.55
C SER A 60 19.61 17.36 8.74
N ASN A 61 19.50 18.61 8.25
CA ASN A 61 20.57 19.27 7.49
C ASN A 61 21.29 20.43 8.24
N ARG A 62 21.28 20.44 9.57
CA ARG A 62 21.99 21.46 10.40
C ARG A 62 23.31 21.00 11.03
N ASP A 63 23.90 19.90 10.56
CA ASP A 63 25.16 19.39 11.11
C ASP A 63 26.30 19.37 10.09
N LYS A 64 26.58 20.49 9.38
CA LYS A 64 27.83 20.65 8.58
C LYS A 64 28.32 22.09 8.43
N THR A 65 28.00 23.03 9.32
CA THR A 65 28.62 24.36 9.23
C THR A 65 28.92 24.94 10.60
N VAL A 66 30.21 25.26 10.75
CA VAL A 66 30.97 25.97 11.81
C VAL A 66 31.33 25.20 13.08
#